data_AF-A0A926C4V4-F1
#
_entry.id   AF-A0A926C4V4-F1
#
_cell.length_a   1.000
_cell.length_b   1.000
_cell.length_c   1.000
_cell.angle_alpha   90.00
_cell.angle_beta   90.00
_cell.angle_gamma   90.00
#
_symmetry.space_group_name_H-M   'P 1'
#
loop_
_entity.id
_entity.type
_entity.pdbx_description
1 polymer ?
#
loop_
_entity_poly.entity_id
_entity_poly.type
_entity_poly.pdbx_seq_one_letter_code
_entity_poly.pdbx_strand_id
1 'polypeptide(L)'
;MEKYQNVSLTEPSSALLIELHYLPCLDYFAGLLAFDGIYIEAAEQYQKQSYRNRCYVLTANKVDCLTVPVVDGTHRQAIRDLKIDYQQAWQDRHWRCLQTAYGKAPFFEYVAPEFEPLMRRHWTFLFDLNHALLTL
;
A
#
# COMPACT_ATOMS: atom_id res chain seq x y z
N MET A 1 -33.63 -17.91 3.69
CA MET A 1 -33.98 -16.47 3.74
C MET A 1 -33.75 -16.01 5.16
N GLU A 2 -32.52 -15.63 5.50
CA GLU A 2 -32.15 -15.24 6.86
C GLU A 2 -31.26 -13.99 6.82
N LYS A 3 -31.80 -12.92 7.42
CA LYS A 3 -31.11 -11.87 8.19
C LYS A 3 -30.03 -11.06 7.45
N TYR A 4 -30.45 -10.17 6.57
CA TYR A 4 -29.75 -8.89 6.38
C TYR A 4 -30.11 -7.99 7.56
N GLN A 5 -29.31 -8.11 8.62
CA GLN A 5 -29.39 -7.27 9.79
C GLN A 5 -28.77 -5.91 9.42
N ASN A 6 -29.63 -4.89 9.43
CA ASN A 6 -29.35 -3.47 9.26
C ASN A 6 -27.93 -3.07 9.65
N VAL A 7 -27.08 -2.81 8.65
CA VAL A 7 -25.91 -1.94 8.84
C VAL A 7 -26.46 -0.53 8.96
N SER A 8 -26.64 -0.09 10.20
CA SER A 8 -26.90 1.31 10.51
C SER A 8 -25.67 2.07 10.02
N LEU A 9 -25.81 2.83 8.93
CA LEU A 9 -24.83 3.85 8.56
C LEU A 9 -24.86 4.91 9.66
N THR A 10 -24.04 4.72 10.69
CA THR A 10 -23.77 5.73 11.69
C THR A 10 -23.20 6.95 10.96
N GLU A 11 -23.88 8.09 11.11
CA GLU A 11 -23.46 9.42 10.65
C GLU A 11 -21.94 9.58 10.88
N PRO A 12 -21.13 9.73 9.82
CA PRO A 12 -19.71 9.91 10.01
C PRO A 12 -19.52 11.33 10.59
N SER A 13 -18.78 11.40 11.69
CA SER A 13 -18.36 12.66 12.32
C SER A 13 -16.98 12.49 12.99
N SER A 14 -16.37 11.31 12.87
CA SER A 14 -15.09 10.99 13.48
C SER A 14 -13.97 11.04 12.45
N ALA A 15 -12.86 11.64 12.85
CA ALA A 15 -11.60 11.53 12.12
C ALA A 15 -10.87 10.23 12.50
N LEU A 16 -10.24 9.59 11.51
CA LEU A 16 -9.36 8.45 11.67
C LEU A 16 -7.91 8.88 11.48
N LEU A 17 -7.04 8.48 12.41
CA LEU A 17 -5.60 8.50 12.24
C LEU A 17 -5.14 7.08 11.93
N ILE A 18 -4.50 6.87 10.78
CA ILE A 18 -4.07 5.56 10.33
C ILE A 18 -2.65 5.59 9.78
N GLU A 19 -1.97 4.46 9.91
CA GLU A 19 -0.67 4.21 9.30
C GLU A 19 -0.73 4.09 7.77
N LEU A 20 0.41 4.32 7.10
CA LEU A 20 0.50 4.24 5.65
C LEU A 20 1.00 2.86 5.19
N HIS A 21 0.18 2.13 4.45
CA HIS A 21 0.55 0.82 3.88
C HIS A 21 1.12 0.95 2.47
N TYR A 22 2.07 0.07 2.12
CA TYR A 22 2.54 -0.09 0.76
C TYR A 22 1.53 -0.94 -0.03
N LEU A 23 0.91 -0.36 -1.07
CA LEU A 23 -0.17 -0.97 -1.86
C LEU A 23 -1.24 -1.65 -0.96
N PRO A 24 -2.05 -0.84 -0.25
CA PRO A 24 -2.99 -1.34 0.73
C PRO A 24 -4.00 -2.34 0.14
N CYS A 25 -4.42 -3.32 0.94
CA CYS A 25 -5.44 -4.27 0.53
C CYS A 25 -6.85 -3.64 0.57
N LEU A 26 -7.83 -4.37 0.02
CA LEU A 26 -9.22 -3.91 0.03
C LEU A 26 -9.75 -3.61 1.44
N ASP A 27 -9.36 -4.40 2.43
CA ASP A 27 -9.82 -4.22 3.82
C ASP A 27 -9.37 -2.88 4.42
N TYR A 28 -8.18 -2.41 4.03
CA TYR A 28 -7.69 -1.10 4.42
C TYR A 28 -8.66 -0.02 3.92
N PHE A 29 -8.99 -0.02 2.63
CA PHE A 29 -9.92 0.94 2.04
C PHE A 29 -11.35 0.80 2.58
N ALA A 30 -11.83 -0.43 2.79
CA ALA A 30 -13.14 -0.68 3.38
C ALA A 30 -13.26 -0.07 4.78
N GLY A 31 -12.20 -0.14 5.59
CA GLY A 31 -12.15 0.50 6.91
C GLY A 31 -12.14 2.02 6.84
N LEU A 32 -11.54 2.61 5.80
CA LEU A 32 -11.50 4.07 5.61
C LEU A 32 -12.87 4.67 5.29
N LEU A 33 -13.74 3.93 4.59
CA LEU A 33 -15.06 4.42 4.15
C LEU A 33 -16.02 4.78 5.31
N ALA A 34 -15.72 4.35 6.53
CA ALA A 34 -16.52 4.64 7.71
C ALA A 34 -16.23 6.03 8.34
N PHE A 35 -15.27 6.79 7.80
CA PHE A 35 -14.79 8.05 8.39
C PHE A 35 -14.76 9.18 7.34
N ASP A 36 -15.10 10.41 7.74
CA ASP A 36 -15.04 11.58 6.84
C ASP A 36 -13.66 12.20 6.72
N GLY A 37 -12.88 12.11 7.80
CA GLY A 37 -11.54 12.68 7.90
C GLY A 37 -10.52 11.57 8.08
N ILE A 38 -9.54 11.50 7.18
CA ILE A 38 -8.45 10.51 7.26
C ILE A 38 -7.14 11.28 7.38
N TYR A 39 -6.41 10.99 8.45
CA TYR A 39 -5.07 11.50 8.72
C TYR A 39 -4.08 10.35 8.61
N ILE A 40 -2.98 10.59 7.92
CA ILE A 40 -1.91 9.61 7.75
C ILE A 40 -0.82 9.87 8.79
N GLU A 41 -0.51 8.86 9.59
CA GLU A 41 0.54 8.92 10.61
C GLU A 41 1.94 8.79 9.96
N ALA A 42 2.76 9.83 10.11
CA ALA A 42 4.09 9.94 9.50
C ALA A 42 5.24 9.81 10.52
N ALA A 43 4.96 9.88 11.83
CA ALA A 43 5.94 9.83 12.90
C ALA A 43 5.95 8.49 13.65
N GLU A 44 5.16 7.50 13.22
CA GLU A 44 5.19 6.17 13.83
C GLU A 44 6.56 5.49 13.70
N GLN A 45 6.86 4.60 14.63
CA GLN A 45 8.06 3.79 14.61
C GLN A 45 7.92 2.65 13.60
N TYR A 46 8.91 2.49 12.73
CA TYR A 46 8.89 1.46 11.71
C TYR A 46 8.82 0.05 12.32
N GLN A 47 7.80 -0.71 11.90
CA GLN A 47 7.65 -2.11 12.26
C GLN A 47 8.14 -3.00 11.13
N LYS A 48 9.21 -3.76 11.38
CA LYS A 48 9.71 -4.76 10.44
C LYS A 48 8.61 -5.75 10.09
N GLN A 49 8.62 -6.21 8.84
CA GLN A 49 7.75 -7.29 8.36
C GLN A 49 6.25 -6.97 8.37
N SER A 50 5.89 -5.69 8.33
CA SER A 50 4.52 -5.20 8.33
C SER A 50 4.07 -4.75 6.93
N TYR A 51 2.79 -4.36 6.81
CA TYR A 51 2.23 -3.77 5.59
C TYR A 51 2.85 -2.41 5.21
N ARG A 52 3.68 -1.78 6.06
CA ARG A 52 4.36 -0.52 5.72
C ARG A 52 5.29 -0.66 4.52
N ASN A 53 5.94 -1.81 4.37
CA ASN A 53 6.88 -2.06 3.27
C ASN A 53 6.60 -3.37 2.52
N ARG A 54 5.45 -4.00 2.75
CA ARG A 54 5.06 -5.27 2.13
C ARG A 54 3.63 -5.24 1.64
N CYS A 55 3.40 -5.88 0.51
CA CYS A 55 2.06 -6.18 0.03
C CYS A 55 1.98 -7.63 -0.46
N TYR A 56 0.75 -8.13 -0.54
CA TYR A 56 0.46 -9.49 -0.98
C TYR A 56 -0.32 -9.43 -2.28
N VAL A 57 0.20 -10.12 -3.29
CA VAL A 57 -0.39 -10.15 -4.63
C VAL A 57 -0.82 -11.57 -4.93
N LEU A 58 -2.09 -11.75 -5.29
CA LEU A 58 -2.58 -13.02 -5.75
C LEU A 58 -2.11 -13.26 -7.19
N THR A 59 -1.24 -14.25 -7.38
CA THR A 59 -0.78 -14.68 -8.71
C THR A 59 -1.49 -15.97 -9.12
N ALA A 60 -1.34 -16.37 -10.39
CA ALA A 60 -1.94 -17.60 -10.93
C ALA A 60 -1.61 -18.88 -10.13
N ASN A 61 -0.45 -18.91 -9.46
CA ASN A 61 0.04 -20.11 -8.77
C ASN A 61 -0.05 -20.00 -7.24
N LYS A 62 0.07 -18.80 -6.67
CA LYS A 62 0.10 -18.56 -5.21
C LYS A 62 -0.04 -17.08 -4.86
N VAL A 63 -0.25 -16.79 -3.58
CA VAL A 63 -0.03 -15.45 -3.03
C VAL A 63 1.47 -15.18 -2.97
N ASP A 64 1.95 -14.15 -3.66
CA ASP A 64 3.34 -13.69 -3.59
C ASP A 64 3.44 -12.48 -2.66
N CYS A 65 4.54 -12.41 -1.91
CA CYS A 65 4.83 -11.30 -1.00
C CYS A 65 5.87 -10.40 -1.64
N LEU A 66 5.45 -9.18 -1.99
CA LEU A 66 6.31 -8.13 -2.51
C LEU A 66 6.77 -7.28 -1.33
N THR A 67 8.07 -7.05 -1.22
CA THR A 67 8.67 -6.25 -0.15
C THR A 67 9.54 -5.18 -0.75
N VAL A 68 9.28 -3.92 -0.38
CA VAL A 68 10.17 -2.79 -0.64
C VAL A 68 11.33 -2.88 0.37
N PRO A 69 12.56 -3.09 -0.09
CA PRO A 69 13.74 -3.15 0.77
C PRO A 69 14.07 -1.75 1.31
N VAL A 70 14.54 -1.69 2.56
CA VAL A 70 14.82 -0.43 3.28
C VAL A 70 16.19 -0.48 3.95
N VAL A 71 16.87 0.66 4.03
CA VAL A 71 18.19 0.79 4.64
C VAL A 71 18.07 0.82 6.17
N ASP A 72 18.83 -0.04 6.85
CA ASP A 72 18.96 -0.09 8.32
C ASP A 72 17.63 -0.12 9.09
N GLY A 73 16.55 -0.63 8.48
CA GLY A 73 15.17 -0.48 8.95
C GLY A 73 14.95 -1.03 10.35
N THR A 74 15.14 -0.19 11.36
CA THR A 74 15.18 -0.53 12.78
C THR A 74 13.96 0.07 13.48
N HIS A 75 13.47 -0.58 14.54
CA HIS A 75 12.28 -0.18 15.30
C HIS A 75 12.35 1.22 15.97
N ARG A 76 13.44 1.97 15.79
CA ARG A 76 13.63 3.31 16.34
C ARG A 76 13.52 4.42 15.30
N GLN A 77 13.41 4.08 14.01
CA GLN A 77 13.31 5.06 12.93
C GLN A 77 11.85 5.41 12.68
N ALA A 78 11.57 6.71 12.49
CA ALA A 78 10.27 7.17 12.06
C ALA A 78 10.01 6.73 10.60
N ILE A 79 8.78 6.35 10.28
CA ILE A 79 8.43 5.86 8.94
C ILE A 79 8.74 6.88 7.83
N ARG A 80 8.58 8.18 8.10
CA ARG A 80 8.91 9.26 7.14
C ARG A 80 10.40 9.32 6.77
N ASP A 81 11.29 8.90 7.68
CA ASP A 81 12.74 9.02 7.50
C ASP A 81 13.36 7.73 6.93
N LEU A 82 12.53 6.70 6.73
CA LEU A 82 12.98 5.39 6.29
C LEU A 82 13.34 5.41 4.80
N LYS A 83 14.60 5.15 4.50
CA LYS A 83 15.13 5.18 3.12
C LYS A 83 14.97 3.83 2.43
N ILE A 84 14.68 3.88 1.13
CA ILE A 84 14.59 2.69 0.29
C ILE A 84 16.00 2.22 -0.08
N ASP A 85 16.20 0.90 -0.05
CA ASP A 85 17.44 0.26 -0.50
C ASP A 85 17.35 -0.13 -1.99
N TYR A 86 18.27 0.36 -2.80
CA TYR A 86 18.33 0.10 -4.24
C TYR A 86 19.43 -0.89 -4.64
N GLN A 87 20.08 -1.58 -3.70
CA GLN A 87 21.00 -2.68 -4.01
C GLN A 87 20.28 -3.85 -4.70
N GLN A 88 18.95 -3.95 -4.54
CA GLN A 88 18.10 -4.95 -5.16
C GLN A 88 17.19 -4.31 -6.21
N ALA A 89 17.01 -4.98 -7.34
CA ALA A 89 16.08 -4.55 -8.41
C ALA A 89 14.61 -4.83 -8.06
N TRP A 90 14.14 -4.31 -6.92
CA TRP A 90 12.82 -4.59 -6.37
C TRP A 90 11.69 -4.01 -7.23
N GLN A 91 11.90 -2.83 -7.83
CA GLN A 91 10.90 -2.15 -8.68
C GLN A 91 10.53 -3.01 -9.89
N ASP A 92 11.54 -3.52 -10.59
CA ASP A 92 11.36 -4.42 -11.72
C ASP A 92 10.67 -5.71 -11.32
N ARG A 93 11.02 -6.28 -10.16
CA ARG A 93 10.37 -7.48 -9.63
C ARG A 93 8.89 -7.21 -9.35
N HIS A 94 8.57 -6.09 -8.69
CA HIS A 94 7.20 -5.73 -8.34
C HIS A 94 6.37 -5.46 -9.58
N TRP A 95 6.90 -4.70 -10.53
CA TRP A 95 6.20 -4.41 -11.78
C TRP A 95 5.91 -5.67 -12.59
N ARG A 96 6.91 -6.55 -12.80
CA ARG A 96 6.69 -7.82 -13.50
C ARG A 96 5.67 -8.72 -12.79
N CYS A 97 5.67 -8.73 -11.47
CA CYS A 97 4.68 -9.47 -10.68
C CYS A 97 3.26 -8.93 -10.94
N LEU A 98 3.08 -7.61 -10.87
CA LEU A 98 1.77 -6.96 -11.11
C LEU A 98 1.28 -7.17 -12.55
N GLN A 99 2.16 -7.03 -13.55
CA GLN A 99 1.83 -7.33 -14.94
C GLN A 99 1.42 -8.80 -15.13
N THR A 100 2.07 -9.73 -14.44
CA THR A 100 1.74 -11.16 -14.54
C THR A 100 0.43 -11.49 -13.85
N ALA A 101 0.17 -10.90 -12.68
CA ALA A 101 -1.04 -11.14 -11.90
C ALA A 101 -2.29 -10.46 -12.49
N TYR A 102 -2.15 -9.20 -12.90
CA TYR A 102 -3.28 -8.34 -13.27
C TYR A 102 -3.26 -7.88 -14.73
N GLY A 103 -2.26 -8.24 -15.53
CA GLY A 103 -2.16 -7.79 -16.93
C GLY A 103 -3.33 -8.21 -17.82
N LYS A 104 -4.12 -9.22 -17.41
CA LYS A 104 -5.36 -9.64 -18.08
C LYS A 104 -6.63 -9.15 -17.36
N ALA A 105 -6.49 -8.40 -16.28
CA ALA A 105 -7.62 -7.86 -15.54
C ALA A 105 -8.29 -6.73 -16.33
N PRO A 106 -9.61 -6.57 -16.22
CA PRO A 106 -10.30 -5.40 -16.74
C PRO A 106 -9.64 -4.11 -16.21
N PHE A 107 -9.53 -3.09 -17.06
CA PHE A 107 -8.98 -1.77 -16.75
C PHE A 107 -7.46 -1.68 -16.51
N PHE A 108 -6.70 -2.79 -16.56
CA PHE A 108 -5.24 -2.74 -16.34
C PHE A 108 -4.54 -1.77 -17.30
N GLU A 109 -4.88 -1.80 -18.59
CA GLU A 109 -4.29 -0.93 -19.62
C GLU A 109 -4.55 0.57 -19.39
N TYR A 110 -5.59 0.92 -18.63
CA TYR A 110 -5.93 2.31 -18.31
C TYR A 110 -5.19 2.80 -17.05
N VAL A 111 -5.00 1.94 -16.06
CA VAL A 111 -4.34 2.29 -14.78
C VAL A 111 -2.81 2.16 -14.88
N ALA A 112 -2.32 1.18 -15.64
CA ALA A 112 -0.89 0.89 -15.78
C ALA A 112 -0.03 2.10 -16.20
N PRO A 113 -0.44 2.95 -17.16
CA PRO A 113 0.37 4.10 -17.60
C PRO A 113 0.60 5.15 -16.51
N GLU A 114 -0.32 5.30 -15.56
CA GLU A 114 -0.20 6.24 -14.44
C GLU A 114 0.57 5.60 -13.27
N PHE A 115 0.37 4.30 -13.06
CA PHE A 115 0.98 3.55 -11.98
C PHE A 115 2.46 3.21 -12.20
N GLU A 116 2.84 2.79 -13.42
CA GLU A 116 4.21 2.35 -13.72
C GLU A 116 5.26 3.45 -13.45
N PRO A 117 5.07 4.72 -13.86
CA PRO A 117 6.02 5.78 -13.57
C PRO A 117 6.22 6.01 -12.07
N LEU A 118 5.16 5.94 -11.26
CA LEU A 118 5.27 6.08 -9.80
C LEU A 118 6.07 4.92 -9.19
N MET A 119 5.83 3.69 -9.64
CA MET A 119 6.57 2.52 -9.15
C MET A 119 8.04 2.54 -9.57
N ARG A 120 8.34 2.99 -10.79
CA ARG A 120 9.70 3.03 -11.35
C ARG A 120 10.52 4.25 -10.95
N ARG A 121 9.87 5.33 -10.50
CA ARG A 121 10.58 6.52 -10.00
C ARG A 121 11.51 6.14 -8.85
N HIS A 122 12.70 6.74 -8.82
CA HIS A 122 13.64 6.55 -7.73
C HIS A 122 13.25 7.44 -6.54
N TRP A 123 12.56 6.88 -5.56
CA TRP A 123 12.13 7.55 -4.34
C TRP A 123 13.20 7.46 -3.26
N THR A 124 13.43 8.54 -2.52
CA THR A 124 14.40 8.52 -1.41
C THR A 124 13.80 7.84 -0.18
N PHE A 125 12.56 8.18 0.16
CA PHE A 125 11.86 7.71 1.36
C PHE A 125 10.71 6.76 1.02
N LEU A 126 10.52 5.75 1.87
CA LEU A 126 9.43 4.78 1.73
C LEU A 126 8.06 5.46 1.86
N PHE A 127 7.94 6.42 2.79
CA PHE A 127 6.70 7.13 3.04
C PHE A 127 6.23 7.89 1.78
N ASP A 128 7.14 8.58 1.10
CA ASP A 128 6.83 9.33 -0.12
C ASP A 128 6.33 8.42 -1.25
N LEU A 129 6.98 7.26 -1.44
CA LEU A 129 6.53 6.24 -2.39
C LEU A 129 5.10 5.78 -2.06
N ASN A 130 4.86 5.37 -0.81
CA ASN A 130 3.55 4.86 -0.40
C ASN A 130 2.46 5.93 -0.53
N HIS A 131 2.78 7.18 -0.20
CA HIS A 131 1.85 8.29 -0.28
C HIS A 131 1.49 8.58 -1.73
N ALA A 132 2.48 8.64 -2.62
CA ALA A 132 2.24 8.86 -4.05
C ALA A 132 1.39 7.74 -4.66
N LEU A 133 1.59 6.48 -4.24
CA LEU A 133 0.78 5.35 -4.70
C LEU A 133 -0.66 5.38 -4.15
N LEU A 134 -0.87 5.93 -2.95
CA LEU A 134 -2.19 6.06 -2.34
C LEU A 134 -3.03 7.15 -3.01
N THR A 135 -2.40 8.24 -3.46
CA THR A 135 -3.05 9.42 -4.04
C THR A 135 -2.99 9.45 -5.57
N LEU A 136 -2.86 8.29 -6.21
CA LEU A 136 -2.86 8.16 -7.67
C LEU A 136 -4.22 8.55 -8.26
#